data_AF-A0ABD6B1B1-F1
#
_entry.id   AF-A0ABD6B1B1-F1
#
_cell.length_a   1.000
_cell.length_b   1.000
_cell.length_c   1.000
_cell.angle_alpha   90.00
_cell.angle_beta   90.00
_cell.angle_gamma   90.00
#
_symmetry.space_group_name_H-M   'P 1'
#
loop_
_entity.id
_entity.type
_entity.pdbx_description
1 polymer ?
#
loop_
_entity_poly.entity_id
_entity_poly.type
_entity_poly.pdbx_seq_one_letter_code
_entity_poly.pdbx_strand_id
1 'polypeptide(L)' 'MHDRELLFDLARAAGPVGYEDSVRAVVREALAPAVDRIDTDAMGNVVGTVEGE' A
#
# COMPACT_ATOMS: atom_id res chain seq x y z
N MET A 1 -1.99 -7.00 18.19
CA MET A 1 -2.70 -5.72 18.37
C MET A 1 -2.80 -5.09 17.00
N HIS A 2 -4.00 -4.71 16.54
CA HIS A 2 -4.13 -4.08 15.21
C HIS A 2 -3.45 -2.71 15.21
N ASP A 3 -2.78 -2.38 14.12
CA ASP A 3 -2.19 -1.06 13.92
C ASP A 3 -3.32 -0.04 13.66
N ARG A 4 -3.68 0.67 14.73
CA ARG A 4 -4.79 1.63 14.70
C ARG A 4 -4.43 2.89 13.92
N GLU A 5 -3.15 3.24 13.85
CA GLU A 5 -2.68 4.40 13.09
C GLU A 5 -2.80 4.13 11.60
N LEU A 6 -2.29 2.97 11.14
CA LEU A 6 -2.43 2.55 9.74
C LEU A 6 -3.91 2.49 9.29
N LEU A 7 -4.80 1.96 10.13
CA LEU A 7 -6.24 1.95 9.82
C LEU A 7 -6.77 3.36 9.59
N PHE A 8 -6.37 4.32 10.42
CA PHE A 8 -6.82 5.70 10.29
C PHE A 8 -6.22 6.38 9.06
N ASP A 9 -4.96 6.12 8.73
CA ASP A 9 -4.30 6.72 7.57
C ASP A 9 -4.91 6.21 6.26
N LEU A 10 -5.19 4.90 6.17
CA LEU A 10 -5.93 4.32 5.05
C LEU A 10 -7.35 4.90 4.94
N ALA A 11 -8.05 5.09 6.05
CA ALA A 11 -9.41 5.63 6.05
C ALA A 11 -9.48 7.11 5.67
N ARG A 12 -8.40 7.88 5.92
CA ARG A 12 -8.33 9.32 5.57
C ARG A 12 -7.78 9.58 4.18
N ALA A 13 -7.00 8.65 3.62
CA ALA A 13 -6.44 8.79 2.29
C ALA A 13 -7.54 8.78 1.22
N ALA A 14 -7.65 9.87 0.46
CA ALA A 14 -8.59 9.95 -0.65
C ALA A 14 -8.10 9.12 -1.83
N GLY A 15 -8.94 8.23 -2.35
CA GLY A 15 -8.61 7.41 -3.52
C GLY A 15 -9.85 6.98 -4.28
N PRO A 16 -10.58 7.91 -4.92
CA PRO A 16 -11.65 7.52 -5.83
C PRO A 16 -11.06 6.72 -6.99
N VAL A 17 -11.91 5.89 -7.62
CA VAL A 17 -11.50 5.01 -8.73
C VAL A 17 -10.75 5.81 -9.81
N GLY A 18 -9.52 5.40 -10.10
CA GLY A 18 -8.60 6.03 -11.06
C GLY A 18 -7.68 7.12 -10.49
N TYR A 19 -7.80 7.48 -9.21
CA TYR A 19 -7.01 8.53 -8.57
C TYR A 19 -6.46 8.08 -7.20
N GLU A 20 -6.02 6.83 -7.11
CA GLU A 20 -5.62 6.21 -5.84
C GLU A 20 -4.22 6.62 -5.34
N ASP A 21 -3.64 7.71 -5.82
CA ASP A 21 -2.25 8.11 -5.50
C ASP A 21 -2.03 8.29 -3.99
N SER A 22 -2.98 8.90 -3.27
CA SER A 22 -2.84 9.12 -1.82
C SER A 22 -2.87 7.81 -1.03
N VAL A 23 -3.79 6.89 -1.36
CA VAL A 23 -3.88 5.60 -0.66
C VAL A 23 -2.73 4.67 -1.08
N ARG A 24 -2.26 4.76 -2.34
CA ARG A 24 -1.06 4.06 -2.80
C ARG A 24 0.18 4.44 -1.99
N ALA A 25 0.36 5.71 -1.65
CA ALA A 25 1.48 6.15 -0.83
C ALA A 25 1.47 5.49 0.56
N VAL A 26 0.32 5.51 1.23
CA VAL A 26 0.14 4.86 2.55
C VAL A 26 0.41 3.35 2.47
N VAL A 27 -0.13 2.67 1.46
CA VAL A 27 0.08 1.22 1.28
C VAL A 27 1.55 0.90 0.99
N ARG A 28 2.23 1.70 0.18
CA ARG A 28 3.66 1.50 -0.13
C ARG A 28 4.53 1.64 1.11
N GLU A 29 4.31 2.67 1.92
CA GLU A 29 5.05 2.87 3.17
C GLU A 29 4.80 1.73 4.17
N ALA A 30 3.54 1.30 4.31
CA ALA A 30 3.17 0.20 5.20
C ALA A 30 3.74 -1.16 4.76
N LEU A 31 3.83 -1.42 3.45
CA LEU A 31 4.36 -2.67 2.91
C LEU A 31 5.89 -2.73 2.89
N ALA A 32 6.57 -1.60 2.72
CA ALA A 32 8.03 -1.52 2.56
C ALA A 32 8.86 -2.34 3.56
N PRO A 33 8.55 -2.38 4.87
CA PRO A 33 9.34 -3.16 5.82
C PRO A 33 9.04 -4.66 5.81
N ALA A 34 8.00 -5.12 5.12
CA ALA A 34 7.47 -6.47 5.22
C ALA A 34 7.65 -7.32 3.95
N VAL A 35 8.17 -6.74 2.86
CA VAL A 35 8.30 -7.41 1.56
C VAL A 35 9.66 -7.13 0.93
N ASP A 36 10.14 -8.05 0.10
CA ASP A 36 11.44 -7.94 -0.57
C ASP A 36 11.39 -6.99 -1.77
N ARG A 37 10.23 -6.94 -2.45
CA ARG A 37 10.02 -6.05 -3.61
C ARG A 37 8.65 -5.40 -3.58
N ILE A 38 8.60 -4.12 -3.98
CA ILE A 38 7.36 -3.36 -4.20
C ILE A 38 7.35 -2.78 -5.60
N ASP A 39 6.31 -3.12 -6.35
CA ASP A 39 6.07 -2.59 -7.69
C ASP A 39 4.67 -1.97 -7.80
N THR A 40 4.45 -1.18 -8.85
CA THR A 40 3.10 -0.85 -9.31
C THR A 40 2.88 -1.35 -10.72
N ASP A 41 1.77 -2.04 -10.93
CA ASP A 41 1.40 -2.55 -12.25
C ASP A 41 0.80 -1.45 -13.14
N ALA A 42 0.51 -1.81 -14.40
CA ALA A 42 -0.06 -0.88 -15.37
C ALA A 42 -1.47 -0.36 -15.00
N MET A 43 -2.16 -1.01 -14.06
CA MET A 43 -3.49 -0.61 -13.59
C MET A 43 -3.42 0.26 -12.34
N GLY A 44 -2.23 0.44 -11.76
CA GLY A 44 -2.04 1.24 -10.55
C GLY A 44 -2.18 0.44 -9.26
N ASN A 45 -2.16 -0.89 -9.28
CA ASN A 45 -2.12 -1.70 -8.06
C ASN A 45 -0.73 -1.61 -7.42
N VAL A 46 -0.65 -1.65 -6.09
CA VAL A 46 0.62 -1.81 -5.37
C VAL A 46 0.80 -3.29 -5.05
N VAL A 47 1.91 -3.88 -5.49
CA VAL A 47 2.19 -5.31 -5.32
C VAL A 47 3.45 -5.45 -4.47
N GLY A 48 3.29 -5.97 -3.25
CA GLY A 48 4.39 -6.39 -2.39
C GLY A 48 4.67 -7.88 -2.56
N THR A 49 5.91 -8.24 -2.87
CA THR A 49 6.35 -9.63 -3.08
C THR A 49 7.32 -10.05 -1.99
N VAL A 50 7.06 -11.19 -1.36
CA VAL A 50 8.01 -11.91 -0.51
C VAL A 50 8.53 -13.09 -1.32
N GLU A 51 9.84 -13.20 -1.51
CA GLU A 51 10.43 -14.34 -2.21
C GLU A 51 10.47 -15.57 -1.29
N GLY A 52 10.09 -16.73 -1.84
CA GLY A 52 10.19 -18.02 -1.15
C GLY A 52 11.53 -18.69 -1.44
N GLU A 53 11.94 -19.60 -0.56
CA GLU A 53 13.03 -20.56 -0.83
C GLU A 53 12.55 -21.76 -1.67
#